data_AF-A0A7J2KSR9-F1
#
_entry.id   AF-A0A7J2KSR9-F1
#
_cell.length_a   1.000
_cell.length_b   1.000
_cell.length_c   1.000
_cell.angle_alpha   90.00
_cell.angle_beta   90.00
_cell.angle_gamma   90.00
#
_symmetry.space_group_name_H-M   'P 1'
#
loop_
_entity.id
_entity.type
_entity.pdbx_description
1 polymer ?
#
loop_
_entity_poly.entity_id
_entity_poly.type
_entity_poly.pdbx_seq_one_letter_code
_entity_poly.pdbx_strand_id
1 'polypeptide(L)'
;IEANLEVIDSYEREALDFIKSTVERNKLPVVVAFSGGKDSLATLLLVDKATENYRVLFTDTGIEFPETIEAVKKIVPEDKLLMAEAGDRFFRGIEVFGFPARDYRWCCKVIKLGPTAKVIKENFPEGCLSFIGQRRYESEARSKSNRVWRNPWLPFQLGASPIQNWTALHVWLYIVREGVEINELYFRGFERIGCWACPGSEVSELMLVKDIHSDLYSILEENLLREYSREEAELGLWRWRSLPSGQRQMAENIGIKLEKKGIDYILNYSEEHGKITVKLPEIKERERFVNMLSALGRVERCTDYIEVKGVKIFDDSVAEVKNSGNFRKIIESIIEAKERSELCLGCGVCLAQCKNNAIELDEKARILTDKCSHCSACHNRCPVVRYRKRKLVLKKI
;
A
#
# COMPACT_ATOMS: atom_id res chain seq x y z
N ILE A 1 -31.92 0.31 -20.84
CA ILE A 1 -30.68 0.36 -21.65
C ILE A 1 -30.95 0.98 -23.01
N GLU A 2 -31.97 0.52 -23.74
CA GLU A 2 -32.32 0.96 -25.11
C GLU A 2 -32.24 2.49 -25.32
N ALA A 3 -32.88 3.28 -24.44
CA ALA A 3 -32.88 4.73 -24.53
C ALA A 3 -31.50 5.42 -24.43
N ASN A 4 -30.45 4.70 -24.01
CA ASN A 4 -29.09 5.23 -23.82
C ASN A 4 -28.05 4.50 -24.70
N LEU A 5 -28.47 3.65 -25.65
CA LEU A 5 -27.55 2.84 -26.45
C LEU A 5 -26.53 3.69 -27.22
N GLU A 6 -26.99 4.72 -27.94
CA GLU A 6 -26.10 5.59 -28.72
C GLU A 6 -25.01 6.25 -27.86
N VAL A 7 -25.36 6.64 -26.63
CA VAL A 7 -24.42 7.21 -25.67
C VAL A 7 -23.39 6.16 -25.27
N ILE A 8 -23.83 4.98 -24.83
CA ILE A 8 -22.93 3.92 -24.40
C ILE A 8 -22.01 3.44 -25.52
N ASP A 9 -22.52 3.32 -26.75
CA ASP A 9 -21.73 2.96 -27.94
C ASP A 9 -20.66 4.02 -28.24
N SER A 10 -20.97 5.30 -28.05
CA SER A 10 -19.98 6.38 -28.18
C SER A 10 -18.88 6.28 -27.13
N TYR A 11 -19.22 6.01 -25.87
CA TYR A 11 -18.25 5.88 -24.78
C TYR A 11 -17.40 4.61 -24.91
N GLU A 12 -17.99 3.51 -25.38
CA GLU A 12 -17.27 2.27 -25.70
C GLU A 12 -16.27 2.47 -26.83
N ARG A 13 -16.70 3.03 -27.98
CA ARG A 13 -15.81 3.30 -29.11
C ARG A 13 -14.60 4.15 -28.70
N GLU A 14 -14.86 5.24 -27.96
CA GLU A 14 -13.80 6.11 -27.43
C GLU A 14 -12.82 5.35 -26.54
N ALA A 15 -13.31 4.49 -25.66
CA ALA A 15 -12.46 3.68 -24.78
C ALA A 15 -11.65 2.63 -25.56
N LEU A 16 -12.24 1.98 -26.58
CA LEU A 16 -11.54 1.02 -27.43
C LEU A 16 -10.43 1.69 -28.24
N ASP A 17 -10.69 2.86 -28.83
CA ASP A 17 -9.68 3.64 -29.56
C ASP A 17 -8.55 4.10 -28.65
N PHE A 18 -8.88 4.52 -27.42
CA PHE A 18 -7.89 4.84 -26.41
C PHE A 18 -7.02 3.63 -26.04
N ILE A 19 -7.62 2.45 -25.82
CA ILE A 19 -6.87 1.23 -25.49
C ILE A 19 -5.91 0.87 -26.63
N LYS A 20 -6.43 0.75 -27.86
CA LYS A 20 -5.64 0.36 -29.05
C LYS A 20 -4.46 1.31 -29.28
N SER A 21 -4.72 2.62 -29.27
CA SER A 21 -3.67 3.63 -29.46
C SER A 21 -2.65 3.64 -28.32
N THR A 22 -3.05 3.35 -27.08
CA THR A 22 -2.13 3.28 -25.93
C THR A 22 -1.25 2.03 -26.00
N VAL A 23 -1.80 0.89 -26.41
CA VAL A 23 -1.03 -0.35 -26.64
C VAL A 23 0.01 -0.14 -27.74
N GLU A 24 -0.41 0.39 -28.89
CA GLU A 24 0.47 0.61 -30.05
C GLU A 24 1.64 1.56 -29.74
N ARG A 25 1.38 2.65 -29.01
CA ARG A 25 2.40 3.65 -28.65
C ARG A 25 3.46 3.13 -27.67
N ASN A 26 3.05 2.27 -26.73
CA ASN A 26 3.93 1.87 -25.63
C ASN A 26 4.63 0.52 -25.87
N LYS A 27 4.02 -0.39 -26.63
CA LYS A 27 4.58 -1.72 -26.95
C LYS A 27 5.06 -2.50 -25.71
N LEU A 28 4.36 -2.33 -24.59
CA LEU A 28 4.60 -3.05 -23.34
C LEU A 28 3.60 -4.21 -23.20
N PRO A 29 3.95 -5.27 -22.44
CA PRO A 29 2.98 -6.28 -22.03
C PRO A 29 1.75 -5.66 -21.39
N VAL A 30 0.56 -6.09 -21.80
CA VAL A 30 -0.72 -5.54 -21.33
C VAL A 30 -1.20 -6.31 -20.11
N VAL A 31 -1.53 -5.57 -19.06
CA VAL A 31 -2.07 -6.10 -17.81
C VAL A 31 -3.36 -5.37 -17.46
N VAL A 32 -4.43 -6.08 -17.15
CA VAL A 32 -5.65 -5.49 -16.59
C VAL A 32 -5.61 -5.64 -15.07
N ALA A 33 -5.65 -4.53 -14.33
CA ALA A 33 -5.78 -4.58 -12.88
C ALA A 33 -7.26 -4.81 -12.51
N PHE A 34 -7.60 -6.06 -12.22
CA PHE A 34 -8.97 -6.46 -11.89
C PHE A 34 -9.12 -6.62 -10.38
N SER A 35 -10.15 -6.01 -9.78
CA SER A 35 -10.40 -6.09 -8.33
C SER A 35 -11.70 -6.80 -7.97
N GLY A 36 -12.40 -7.41 -8.94
CA GLY A 36 -13.73 -7.98 -8.73
C GLY A 36 -14.86 -6.95 -8.64
N GLY A 37 -14.57 -5.65 -8.79
CA GLY A 37 -15.57 -4.58 -8.78
C GLY A 37 -16.00 -4.15 -10.18
N LYS A 38 -17.17 -3.51 -10.28
CA LYS A 38 -17.81 -3.05 -11.52
C LYS A 38 -16.89 -2.23 -12.44
N ASP A 39 -16.15 -1.27 -11.88
CA ASP A 39 -15.30 -0.37 -12.66
C ASP A 39 -14.12 -1.13 -13.30
N SER A 40 -13.56 -2.09 -12.55
CA SER A 40 -12.51 -2.97 -13.05
C SER A 40 -13.03 -4.03 -14.03
N LEU A 41 -14.28 -4.48 -13.88
CA LEU A 41 -14.95 -5.39 -14.81
C LEU A 41 -15.21 -4.71 -16.15
N ALA A 42 -15.77 -3.50 -16.17
CA ALA A 42 -15.96 -2.75 -17.41
C ALA A 42 -14.62 -2.54 -18.14
N THR A 43 -13.55 -2.25 -17.39
CA THR A 43 -12.19 -2.13 -17.96
C THR A 43 -11.70 -3.44 -18.56
N LEU A 44 -11.91 -4.57 -17.88
CA LEU A 44 -11.56 -5.90 -18.38
C LEU A 44 -12.26 -6.22 -19.70
N LEU A 45 -13.58 -6.01 -19.77
CA LEU A 45 -14.37 -6.26 -20.98
C LEU A 45 -13.93 -5.39 -22.15
N LEU A 46 -13.64 -4.11 -21.90
CA LEU A 46 -13.14 -3.19 -22.92
C LEU A 46 -11.76 -3.62 -23.45
N VAL A 47 -10.87 -4.10 -22.57
CA VAL A 47 -9.54 -4.57 -22.98
C VAL A 47 -9.65 -5.88 -23.77
N ASP A 48 -10.47 -6.82 -23.33
CA ASP A 48 -10.69 -8.10 -24.03
C ASP A 48 -11.24 -7.89 -25.46
N LYS A 49 -12.15 -6.92 -25.64
CA LYS A 49 -12.63 -6.49 -26.97
C LYS A 49 -11.57 -5.79 -27.82
N ALA A 50 -10.58 -5.14 -27.20
CA ALA A 50 -9.58 -4.35 -27.89
C ALA A 50 -8.33 -5.15 -28.28
N THR A 51 -7.97 -6.18 -27.51
CA THR A 51 -6.78 -7.01 -27.75
C THR A 51 -6.88 -8.37 -27.05
N GLU A 52 -6.42 -9.42 -27.73
CA GLU A 52 -6.35 -10.79 -27.16
C GLU A 52 -5.12 -11.01 -26.27
N ASN A 53 -4.06 -10.20 -26.43
CA ASN A 53 -2.78 -10.38 -25.75
C ASN A 53 -2.70 -9.53 -24.47
N TYR A 54 -3.29 -10.05 -23.39
CA TYR A 54 -3.21 -9.43 -22.07
C TYR A 54 -3.24 -10.47 -20.95
N ARG A 55 -2.76 -10.06 -19.77
CA ARG A 55 -2.93 -10.78 -18.51
C ARG A 55 -3.86 -10.02 -17.57
N VAL A 56 -4.53 -10.72 -16.68
CA VAL A 56 -5.36 -10.10 -15.64
C VAL A 56 -4.65 -10.24 -14.31
N LEU A 57 -4.34 -9.13 -13.66
CA LEU A 57 -3.73 -9.12 -12.33
C LEU A 57 -4.81 -8.90 -11.27
N PHE A 58 -5.04 -9.91 -10.45
CA PHE A 58 -5.81 -9.81 -9.21
C PHE A 58 -4.85 -9.80 -8.02
N THR A 59 -5.14 -8.97 -7.02
CA THR A 59 -4.37 -8.95 -5.78
C THR A 59 -5.27 -9.34 -4.63
N ASP A 60 -5.10 -10.57 -4.17
CA ASP A 60 -5.73 -11.05 -2.94
C ASP A 60 -5.00 -10.41 -1.75
N THR A 61 -5.71 -9.51 -1.08
CA THR A 61 -5.17 -8.76 0.06
C THR A 61 -5.18 -9.57 1.36
N GLY A 62 -5.69 -10.80 1.35
CA GLY A 62 -5.93 -11.64 2.53
C GLY A 62 -7.15 -11.23 3.34
N ILE A 63 -7.83 -10.16 2.92
CA ILE A 63 -9.03 -9.60 3.55
C ILE A 63 -10.05 -9.16 2.49
N GLU A 64 -10.07 -9.83 1.33
CA GLU A 64 -11.16 -9.71 0.36
C GLU A 64 -12.37 -10.49 0.85
N PHE A 65 -13.56 -10.16 0.36
CA PHE A 65 -14.75 -10.99 0.61
C PHE A 65 -14.60 -12.34 -0.14
N PRO A 66 -15.07 -13.47 0.43
CA PRO A 66 -15.11 -14.76 -0.26
C PRO A 66 -15.77 -14.68 -1.63
N GLU A 67 -16.92 -14.01 -1.72
CA GLU A 67 -17.68 -13.76 -2.96
C GLU A 67 -16.83 -13.04 -4.02
N THR A 68 -15.92 -12.16 -3.59
CA THR A 68 -15.02 -11.45 -4.49
C THR A 68 -13.97 -12.38 -5.09
N ILE A 69 -13.40 -13.27 -4.29
CA ILE A 69 -12.43 -14.25 -4.75
C ILE A 69 -13.10 -15.23 -5.72
N GLU A 70 -14.30 -15.70 -5.38
CA GLU A 70 -15.10 -16.60 -6.23
C GLU A 70 -15.48 -15.94 -7.55
N ALA A 71 -16.00 -14.71 -7.52
CA ALA A 71 -16.34 -13.96 -8.72
C ALA A 71 -15.13 -13.76 -9.62
N VAL A 72 -13.95 -13.45 -9.06
CA VAL A 72 -12.72 -13.28 -9.85
C VAL A 72 -12.33 -14.58 -10.54
N LYS A 73 -12.32 -15.71 -9.83
CA LYS A 73 -11.98 -17.02 -10.39
C LYS A 73 -12.97 -17.47 -11.46
N LYS A 74 -14.25 -17.08 -11.34
CA LYS A 74 -15.29 -17.41 -12.31
C LYS A 74 -15.22 -16.53 -13.57
N ILE A 75 -14.98 -15.23 -13.41
CA ILE A 75 -14.97 -14.26 -14.51
C ILE A 75 -13.68 -14.36 -15.33
N VAL A 76 -12.55 -14.66 -14.70
CA VAL A 76 -11.24 -14.61 -15.35
C VAL A 76 -10.74 -16.03 -15.66
N PRO A 77 -10.46 -16.36 -16.93
CA PRO A 77 -9.83 -17.62 -17.29
C PRO A 77 -8.50 -17.83 -16.56
N GLU A 78 -8.26 -19.07 -16.09
CA GLU A 78 -7.08 -19.43 -15.29
C GLU A 78 -5.76 -19.12 -16.02
N ASP A 79 -5.73 -19.34 -17.34
CA ASP A 79 -4.58 -19.08 -18.19
C ASP A 79 -4.25 -17.58 -18.34
N LYS A 80 -5.22 -16.68 -18.15
CA LYS A 80 -5.03 -15.22 -18.17
C LYS A 80 -4.73 -14.64 -16.79
N LEU A 81 -5.11 -15.31 -15.71
CA LEU A 81 -5.02 -14.80 -14.35
C LEU A 81 -3.57 -14.79 -13.83
N LEU A 82 -3.19 -13.69 -13.18
CA LEU A 82 -1.99 -13.54 -12.37
C LEU A 82 -2.46 -13.18 -10.96
N MET A 83 -2.17 -14.05 -9.99
CA MET A 83 -2.59 -13.88 -8.61
C MET A 83 -1.44 -13.31 -7.77
N ALA A 84 -1.66 -12.18 -7.12
CA ALA A 84 -0.74 -11.59 -6.16
C ALA A 84 -1.31 -11.74 -4.75
N GLU A 85 -0.63 -12.50 -3.89
CA GLU A 85 -1.15 -12.87 -2.58
C GLU A 85 -0.45 -12.13 -1.43
N ALA A 86 -1.25 -11.48 -0.60
CA ALA A 86 -0.77 -10.83 0.61
C ALA A 86 -0.61 -11.80 1.79
N GLY A 87 -1.36 -12.90 1.83
CA GLY A 87 -1.41 -13.81 2.98
C GLY A 87 -1.85 -13.10 4.26
N ASP A 88 -1.21 -13.42 5.39
CA ASP A 88 -1.51 -12.87 6.71
C ASP A 88 -0.93 -11.47 6.99
N ARG A 89 -0.32 -10.81 5.99
CA ARG A 89 0.42 -9.56 6.16
C ARG A 89 -0.44 -8.40 6.68
N PHE A 90 -1.77 -8.47 6.52
CA PHE A 90 -2.68 -7.50 7.14
C PHE A 90 -2.61 -7.62 8.67
N PHE A 91 -2.82 -8.80 9.23
CA PHE A 91 -2.83 -9.03 10.67
C PHE A 91 -1.45 -8.76 11.29
N ARG A 92 -0.38 -9.25 10.66
CA ARG A 92 0.99 -8.91 11.08
C ARG A 92 1.28 -7.41 11.00
N GLY A 93 0.65 -6.72 10.04
CA GLY A 93 0.77 -5.28 9.88
C GLY A 93 0.06 -4.48 10.97
N ILE A 94 -1.05 -4.98 11.52
CA ILE A 94 -1.73 -4.38 12.67
C ILE A 94 -0.77 -4.33 13.87
N GLU A 95 -0.04 -5.42 14.15
CA GLU A 95 0.96 -5.45 15.24
C GLU A 95 2.08 -4.40 15.08
N VAL A 96 2.40 -4.02 13.84
CA VAL A 96 3.49 -3.08 13.54
C VAL A 96 3.01 -1.64 13.47
N PHE A 97 1.84 -1.40 12.88
CA PHE A 97 1.38 -0.07 12.49
C PHE A 97 0.17 0.44 13.26
N GLY A 98 -0.51 -0.46 13.97
CA GLY A 98 -1.89 -0.33 14.39
C GLY A 98 -2.88 -0.45 13.23
N PHE A 99 -4.17 -0.43 13.55
CA PHE A 99 -5.24 -0.53 12.55
C PHE A 99 -5.15 0.60 11.50
N PRO A 100 -5.34 0.32 10.19
CA PRO A 100 -5.25 1.36 9.16
C PRO A 100 -6.42 2.35 9.25
N ALA A 101 -6.18 3.56 8.76
CA ALA A 101 -7.18 4.62 8.68
C ALA A 101 -7.21 5.28 7.29
N ARG A 102 -8.22 6.11 6.98
CA ARG A 102 -8.39 6.82 5.70
C ARG A 102 -7.19 7.70 5.37
N ASP A 103 -6.63 8.38 6.37
CA ASP A 103 -5.42 9.21 6.29
C ASP A 103 -4.12 8.43 6.56
N TYR A 104 -4.22 7.14 6.90
CA TYR A 104 -3.11 6.29 7.33
C TYR A 104 -3.20 4.90 6.68
N ARG A 105 -3.23 4.88 5.35
CA ARG A 105 -3.43 3.67 4.52
C ARG A 105 -2.14 2.88 4.28
N TRP A 106 -1.51 2.42 5.35
CA TRP A 106 -0.34 1.52 5.24
C TRP A 106 -0.71 0.19 4.56
N CYS A 107 -1.94 -0.29 4.79
CA CYS A 107 -2.46 -1.54 4.22
C CYS A 107 -2.35 -1.53 2.70
N CYS A 108 -2.80 -0.47 2.01
CA CYS A 108 -2.67 -0.35 0.55
C CYS A 108 -1.22 -0.51 0.05
N LYS A 109 -0.21 -0.19 0.87
CA LYS A 109 1.20 -0.38 0.51
C LYS A 109 1.67 -1.80 0.78
N VAL A 110 1.28 -2.36 1.92
CA VAL A 110 1.75 -3.66 2.41
C VAL A 110 1.04 -4.83 1.74
N ILE A 111 -0.29 -4.80 1.65
CA ILE A 111 -1.10 -5.95 1.20
C ILE A 111 -1.62 -5.81 -0.23
N LYS A 112 -1.48 -4.62 -0.85
CA LYS A 112 -1.89 -4.40 -2.23
C LYS A 112 -0.70 -4.12 -3.14
N LEU A 113 -0.10 -2.93 -3.04
CA LEU A 113 0.98 -2.55 -3.96
C LEU A 113 2.23 -3.42 -3.86
N GLY A 114 2.56 -3.90 -2.66
CA GLY A 114 3.69 -4.78 -2.42
C GLY A 114 3.59 -6.11 -3.18
N PRO A 115 2.55 -6.94 -2.92
CA PRO A 115 2.29 -8.17 -3.68
C PRO A 115 2.18 -7.93 -5.19
N THR A 116 1.45 -6.88 -5.60
CA THR A 116 1.38 -6.47 -7.02
C THR A 116 2.79 -6.23 -7.61
N ALA A 117 3.66 -5.52 -6.89
CA ALA A 117 5.01 -5.23 -7.36
C ALA A 117 5.81 -6.51 -7.63
N LYS A 118 5.70 -7.49 -6.73
CA LYS A 118 6.40 -8.76 -6.82
C LYS A 118 5.99 -9.49 -8.11
N VAL A 119 4.68 -9.70 -8.28
CA VAL A 119 4.15 -10.43 -9.45
C VAL A 119 4.46 -9.72 -10.76
N ILE A 120 4.33 -8.38 -10.83
CA ILE A 120 4.69 -7.65 -12.04
C ILE A 120 6.18 -7.80 -12.34
N LYS A 121 7.06 -7.70 -11.33
CA LYS A 121 8.51 -7.78 -11.55
C LYS A 121 8.96 -9.19 -11.99
N GLU A 122 8.31 -10.22 -11.49
CA GLU A 122 8.59 -11.63 -11.85
C GLU A 122 8.13 -11.95 -13.28
N ASN A 123 6.98 -11.42 -13.71
CA ASN A 123 6.40 -11.72 -15.03
C ASN A 123 6.81 -10.72 -16.11
N PHE A 124 7.09 -9.46 -15.74
CA PHE A 124 7.34 -8.34 -16.64
C PHE A 124 8.50 -7.46 -16.12
N PRO A 125 9.74 -7.97 -16.11
CA PRO A 125 10.89 -7.26 -15.53
C PRO A 125 11.18 -5.90 -16.19
N GLU A 126 10.90 -5.76 -17.49
CA GLU A 126 11.03 -4.51 -18.25
C GLU A 126 9.83 -3.54 -18.06
N GLY A 127 8.82 -3.95 -17.28
CA GLY A 127 7.62 -3.20 -17.01
C GLY A 127 6.41 -3.61 -17.85
N CYS A 128 5.26 -3.02 -17.52
CA CYS A 128 3.98 -3.33 -18.18
C CYS A 128 3.10 -2.09 -18.35
N LEU A 129 2.19 -2.16 -19.32
CA LEU A 129 1.07 -1.24 -19.48
C LEU A 129 -0.12 -1.83 -18.72
N SER A 130 -0.54 -1.16 -17.65
CA SER A 130 -1.63 -1.60 -16.81
C SER A 130 -2.89 -0.77 -17.02
N PHE A 131 -3.94 -1.39 -17.52
CA PHE A 131 -5.27 -0.77 -17.59
C PHE A 131 -5.99 -0.89 -16.24
N ILE A 132 -6.50 0.24 -15.73
CA ILE A 132 -7.05 0.37 -14.38
C ILE A 132 -8.41 1.07 -14.48
N GLY A 133 -9.42 0.51 -13.81
CA GLY A 133 -10.78 1.05 -13.74
C GLY A 133 -10.93 2.28 -12.84
N GLN A 134 -10.19 3.35 -13.14
CA GLN A 134 -10.24 4.61 -12.41
C GLN A 134 -11.17 5.60 -13.12
N ARG A 135 -12.03 6.31 -12.40
CA ARG A 135 -12.89 7.34 -13.00
C ARG A 135 -12.62 8.71 -12.39
N ARG A 136 -12.71 9.76 -13.21
CA ARG A 136 -12.46 11.13 -12.77
C ARG A 136 -13.47 11.59 -11.71
N TYR A 137 -14.67 11.03 -11.73
CA TYR A 137 -15.79 11.39 -10.85
C TYR A 137 -15.77 10.65 -9.49
N GLU A 138 -14.73 9.88 -9.18
CA GLU A 138 -14.62 9.18 -7.88
C GLU A 138 -14.15 10.11 -6.75
N SER A 139 -13.32 11.10 -7.07
CA SER A 139 -12.85 12.11 -6.12
C SER A 139 -12.16 13.27 -6.84
N GLU A 140 -11.99 14.39 -6.14
CA GLU A 140 -11.26 15.54 -6.66
C GLU A 140 -9.84 15.18 -7.11
N ALA A 141 -9.13 14.34 -6.35
CA ALA A 141 -7.79 13.89 -6.70
C ALA A 141 -7.76 13.10 -8.02
N ARG A 142 -8.78 12.26 -8.27
CA ARG A 142 -8.91 11.52 -9.55
C ARG A 142 -9.30 12.45 -10.69
N SER A 143 -10.07 13.50 -10.43
CA SER A 143 -10.47 14.48 -11.45
C SER A 143 -9.28 15.22 -12.08
N LYS A 144 -8.21 15.40 -11.31
CA LYS A 144 -6.95 16.06 -11.69
C LYS A 144 -5.89 15.09 -12.23
N SER A 145 -6.16 13.79 -12.21
CA SER A 145 -5.19 12.78 -12.65
C SER A 145 -5.15 12.66 -14.17
N ASN A 146 -3.95 12.48 -14.71
CA ASN A 146 -3.76 12.18 -16.13
C ASN A 146 -4.35 10.81 -16.45
N ARG A 147 -4.90 10.65 -17.66
CA ARG A 147 -5.46 9.38 -18.13
C ARG A 147 -4.42 8.27 -18.29
N VAL A 148 -3.17 8.65 -18.57
CA VAL A 148 -1.99 7.79 -18.55
C VAL A 148 -0.99 8.36 -17.55
N TRP A 149 -0.47 7.54 -16.64
CA TRP A 149 0.41 7.99 -15.56
C TRP A 149 1.40 6.91 -15.14
N ARG A 150 2.49 7.30 -14.48
CA ARG A 150 3.38 6.38 -13.77
C ARG A 150 3.15 6.50 -12.28
N ASN A 151 2.95 5.36 -11.60
CA ASN A 151 2.80 5.35 -10.15
C ASN A 151 4.19 5.45 -9.49
N PRO A 152 4.45 6.44 -8.61
CA PRO A 152 5.74 6.55 -7.92
C PRO A 152 6.11 5.32 -7.06
N TRP A 153 5.11 4.53 -6.66
CA TRP A 153 5.31 3.30 -5.89
C TRP A 153 5.66 2.09 -6.78
N LEU A 154 5.31 2.13 -8.06
CA LEU A 154 5.52 1.07 -9.06
C LEU A 154 6.04 1.70 -10.36
N PRO A 155 7.30 2.17 -10.40
CA PRO A 155 7.80 3.00 -11.51
C PRO A 155 7.86 2.26 -12.86
N PHE A 156 7.95 0.93 -12.84
CA PHE A 156 7.91 0.06 -14.02
C PHE A 156 6.49 -0.17 -14.57
N GLN A 157 5.45 0.24 -13.83
CA GLN A 157 4.06 0.11 -14.26
C GLN A 157 3.56 1.43 -14.85
N LEU A 158 3.22 1.43 -16.13
CA LEU A 158 2.50 2.53 -16.75
C LEU A 158 1.00 2.30 -16.59
N GLY A 159 0.32 3.12 -15.79
CA GLY A 159 -1.12 3.05 -15.59
C GLY A 159 -1.87 3.80 -16.70
N ALA A 160 -2.97 3.24 -17.18
CA ALA A 160 -3.89 3.88 -18.11
C ALA A 160 -5.35 3.62 -17.70
N SER A 161 -6.23 4.61 -17.83
CA SER A 161 -7.66 4.44 -17.52
C SER A 161 -8.55 4.61 -18.77
N PRO A 162 -9.10 3.51 -19.32
CA PRO A 162 -10.03 3.57 -20.44
C PRO A 162 -11.32 4.30 -20.06
N ILE A 163 -11.81 4.08 -18.83
CA ILE A 163 -13.09 4.60 -18.35
C ILE A 163 -12.96 5.93 -17.58
N GLN A 164 -11.87 6.69 -17.77
CA GLN A 164 -11.60 7.92 -17.02
C GLN A 164 -12.77 8.91 -17.06
N ASN A 165 -13.47 9.02 -18.19
CA ASN A 165 -14.60 9.94 -18.38
C ASN A 165 -15.99 9.30 -18.16
N TRP A 166 -16.05 8.07 -17.65
CA TRP A 166 -17.32 7.37 -17.42
C TRP A 166 -17.90 7.75 -16.05
N THR A 167 -19.22 7.93 -16.00
CA THR A 167 -19.97 8.03 -14.74
C THR A 167 -20.21 6.61 -14.18
N ALA A 168 -20.68 6.51 -12.92
CA ALA A 168 -21.08 5.21 -12.38
C ALA A 168 -22.25 4.61 -13.19
N LEU A 169 -23.15 5.46 -13.70
CA LEU A 169 -24.25 5.05 -14.55
C LEU A 169 -23.77 4.49 -15.90
N HIS A 170 -22.77 5.11 -16.55
CA HIS A 170 -22.19 4.55 -17.78
C HIS A 170 -21.62 3.14 -17.56
N VAL A 171 -20.89 2.94 -16.46
CA VAL A 171 -20.34 1.62 -16.09
C VAL A 171 -21.45 0.60 -15.93
N TRP A 172 -22.50 0.92 -15.17
CA TRP A 172 -23.62 0.01 -14.95
C TRP A 172 -24.38 -0.29 -16.25
N LEU A 173 -24.73 0.73 -17.03
CA LEU A 173 -25.43 0.55 -18.30
C LEU A 173 -24.62 -0.34 -19.26
N TYR A 174 -23.30 -0.15 -19.32
CA TYR A 174 -22.41 -0.98 -20.12
C TYR A 174 -22.41 -2.43 -19.63
N ILE A 175 -22.16 -2.68 -18.34
CA ILE A 175 -22.11 -4.05 -17.79
C ILE A 175 -23.44 -4.79 -17.99
N VAL A 176 -24.57 -4.12 -17.75
CA VAL A 176 -25.89 -4.73 -17.94
C VAL A 176 -26.15 -4.99 -19.43
N ARG A 177 -25.69 -4.11 -20.34
CA ARG A 177 -25.77 -4.34 -21.79
C ARG A 177 -24.94 -5.54 -22.23
N GLU A 178 -23.76 -5.73 -21.65
CA GLU A 178 -22.90 -6.90 -21.93
C GLU A 178 -23.49 -8.21 -21.39
N GLY A 179 -24.46 -8.15 -20.48
CA GLY A 179 -25.12 -9.34 -19.94
C GLY A 179 -24.17 -10.26 -19.16
N VAL A 180 -23.08 -9.71 -18.63
CA VAL A 180 -22.07 -10.49 -17.90
C VAL A 180 -22.43 -10.62 -16.43
N GLU A 181 -21.90 -11.66 -15.81
CA GLU A 181 -21.99 -11.81 -14.36
C GLU A 181 -21.17 -10.74 -13.64
N ILE A 182 -21.68 -10.34 -12.48
CA ILE A 182 -21.03 -9.40 -11.58
C ILE A 182 -20.90 -10.01 -10.20
N ASN A 183 -20.05 -9.42 -9.38
CA ASN A 183 -19.94 -9.80 -7.98
C ASN A 183 -21.28 -9.58 -7.25
N GLU A 184 -21.78 -10.64 -6.61
CA GLU A 184 -23.10 -10.66 -6.02
C GLU A 184 -23.30 -9.70 -4.84
N LEU A 185 -22.21 -9.22 -4.22
CA LEU A 185 -22.28 -8.22 -3.16
C LEU A 185 -22.97 -6.92 -3.61
N TYR A 186 -22.96 -6.60 -4.92
CA TYR A 186 -23.73 -5.47 -5.46
C TYR A 186 -25.24 -5.64 -5.25
N PHE A 187 -25.77 -6.86 -5.32
CA PHE A 187 -27.17 -7.15 -5.03
C PHE A 187 -27.48 -7.17 -3.54
N ARG A 188 -26.45 -7.26 -2.69
CA ARG A 188 -26.55 -7.17 -1.23
C ARG A 188 -26.36 -5.74 -0.69
N GLY A 189 -26.34 -4.73 -1.56
CA GLY A 189 -26.33 -3.32 -1.18
C GLY A 189 -24.96 -2.65 -1.10
N PHE A 190 -23.87 -3.36 -1.40
CA PHE A 190 -22.54 -2.75 -1.48
C PHE A 190 -22.42 -1.85 -2.72
N GLU A 191 -21.93 -0.62 -2.57
CA GLU A 191 -21.69 0.30 -3.69
C GLU A 191 -20.26 0.14 -4.24
N ARG A 192 -19.32 -0.14 -3.33
CA ARG A 192 -17.92 -0.40 -3.65
C ARG A 192 -17.48 -1.71 -3.02
N ILE A 193 -16.90 -2.56 -3.85
CA ILE A 193 -16.32 -3.83 -3.42
C ILE A 193 -14.80 -3.66 -3.28
N GLY A 194 -14.29 -4.12 -2.16
CA GLY A 194 -12.88 -4.20 -1.82
C GLY A 194 -12.73 -4.95 -0.51
N CYS A 195 -11.68 -4.66 0.26
CA CYS A 195 -11.44 -5.35 1.52
C CYS A 195 -12.57 -5.13 2.53
N TRP A 196 -13.02 -6.18 3.23
CA TRP A 196 -14.13 -6.10 4.20
C TRP A 196 -13.81 -5.22 5.43
N ALA A 197 -12.53 -5.07 5.78
CA ALA A 197 -12.04 -4.20 6.86
C ALA A 197 -11.56 -2.81 6.39
N CYS A 198 -11.96 -2.34 5.21
CA CYS A 198 -11.40 -1.12 4.63
C CYS A 198 -11.83 0.14 5.42
N PRO A 199 -10.91 0.97 5.95
CA PRO A 199 -11.27 2.25 6.56
C PRO A 199 -11.89 3.23 5.56
N GLY A 200 -11.67 3.00 4.26
CA GLY A 200 -12.23 3.78 3.17
C GLY A 200 -13.68 3.45 2.84
N SER A 201 -14.26 2.39 3.42
CA SER A 201 -15.68 2.06 3.24
C SER A 201 -16.56 3.02 4.03
N GLU A 202 -17.82 3.13 3.60
CA GLU A 202 -18.82 3.86 4.37
C GLU A 202 -19.24 3.07 5.62
N VAL A 203 -19.70 3.78 6.66
CA VAL A 203 -20.12 3.12 7.91
C VAL A 203 -21.29 2.19 7.63
N SER A 204 -22.21 2.58 6.76
CA SER A 204 -23.32 1.73 6.32
C SER A 204 -22.83 0.43 5.67
N GLU A 205 -21.80 0.47 4.83
CA GLU A 205 -21.22 -0.74 4.24
C GLU A 205 -20.56 -1.63 5.31
N LEU A 206 -19.93 -1.05 6.33
CA LEU A 206 -19.40 -1.84 7.46
C LEU A 206 -20.52 -2.51 8.29
N MET A 207 -21.67 -1.85 8.41
CA MET A 207 -22.85 -2.47 9.05
C MET A 207 -23.42 -3.60 8.18
N LEU A 208 -23.40 -3.47 6.85
CA LEU A 208 -23.74 -4.59 5.96
C LEU A 208 -22.78 -5.78 6.14
N VAL A 209 -21.48 -5.53 6.39
CA VAL A 209 -20.55 -6.62 6.74
C VAL A 209 -20.99 -7.31 8.03
N LYS A 210 -21.43 -6.57 9.06
CA LYS A 210 -21.96 -7.15 10.30
C LYS A 210 -23.16 -8.07 10.06
N ASP A 211 -24.06 -7.65 9.18
CA ASP A 211 -25.32 -8.36 8.91
C ASP A 211 -25.11 -9.59 8.04
N ILE A 212 -24.22 -9.50 7.04
CA ILE A 212 -24.03 -10.54 6.01
C ILE A 212 -22.86 -11.48 6.35
N HIS A 213 -21.82 -10.96 6.99
CA HIS A 213 -20.59 -11.67 7.38
C HIS A 213 -20.21 -11.36 8.83
N SER A 214 -21.04 -11.80 9.76
CA SER A 214 -20.83 -11.56 11.20
C SER A 214 -19.48 -12.10 11.71
N ASP A 215 -18.95 -13.15 11.06
CA ASP A 215 -17.63 -13.72 11.32
C ASP A 215 -16.51 -12.73 10.93
N LEU A 216 -16.54 -12.17 9.74
CA LEU A 216 -15.57 -11.16 9.28
C LEU A 216 -15.68 -9.88 10.12
N TYR A 217 -16.90 -9.46 10.45
CA TYR A 217 -17.12 -8.31 11.32
C TYR A 217 -16.58 -8.54 12.73
N SER A 218 -16.70 -9.75 13.28
CA SER A 218 -16.15 -10.09 14.60
C SER A 218 -14.62 -9.94 14.62
N ILE A 219 -13.94 -10.35 13.54
CA ILE A 219 -12.49 -10.16 13.39
C ILE A 219 -12.14 -8.66 13.32
N LEU A 220 -12.91 -7.87 12.58
CA LEU A 220 -12.76 -6.41 12.53
C LEU A 220 -12.91 -5.81 13.94
N GLU A 221 -14.00 -6.14 14.63
CA GLU A 221 -14.32 -5.60 15.95
C GLU A 221 -13.24 -5.95 16.98
N GLU A 222 -12.81 -7.21 17.04
CA GLU A 222 -11.75 -7.67 17.96
C GLU A 222 -10.46 -6.85 17.76
N ASN A 223 -10.03 -6.65 16.51
CA ASN A 223 -8.82 -5.89 16.22
C ASN A 223 -8.97 -4.40 16.52
N LEU A 224 -10.16 -3.82 16.31
CA LEU A 224 -10.44 -2.43 16.66
C LEU A 224 -10.42 -2.22 18.17
N LEU A 225 -11.04 -3.12 18.95
CA LEU A 225 -11.15 -2.99 20.41
C LEU A 225 -9.81 -3.13 21.15
N ARG A 226 -8.75 -3.61 20.48
CA ARG A 226 -7.38 -3.57 21.01
C ARG A 226 -6.81 -2.15 21.06
N GLU A 227 -7.31 -1.25 20.20
CA GLU A 227 -6.78 0.10 20.04
C GLU A 227 -7.77 1.21 20.33
N TYR A 228 -9.07 0.95 20.23
CA TYR A 228 -10.13 1.93 20.32
C TYR A 228 -11.20 1.47 21.32
N SER A 229 -11.88 2.41 21.96
CA SER A 229 -13.09 2.11 22.72
C SER A 229 -14.20 1.58 21.80
N ARG A 230 -15.21 0.92 22.40
CA ARG A 230 -16.37 0.42 21.66
C ARG A 230 -17.11 1.57 20.97
N GLU A 231 -17.25 2.70 21.66
CA GLU A 231 -17.89 3.90 21.14
C GLU A 231 -17.13 4.49 19.94
N GLU A 232 -15.78 4.55 20.00
CA GLU A 232 -14.96 4.97 18.87
C GLU A 232 -15.05 4.01 17.68
N ALA A 233 -15.15 2.71 17.94
CA ALA A 233 -15.30 1.66 16.93
C ALA A 233 -16.65 1.80 16.18
N GLU A 234 -17.75 1.88 16.93
CA GLU A 234 -19.12 1.95 16.41
C GLU A 234 -19.41 3.25 15.65
N LEU A 235 -18.87 4.37 16.12
CA LEU A 235 -18.97 5.67 15.42
C LEU A 235 -18.02 5.79 14.23
N GLY A 236 -17.16 4.78 14.00
CA GLY A 236 -16.20 4.77 12.90
C GLY A 236 -15.12 5.83 13.02
N LEU A 237 -14.78 6.28 14.23
CA LEU A 237 -13.76 7.31 14.50
C LEU A 237 -12.34 6.81 14.20
N TRP A 238 -12.11 5.50 14.41
CA TRP A 238 -10.86 4.80 14.05
C TRP A 238 -10.47 4.95 12.58
N ARG A 239 -11.42 5.28 11.70
CA ARG A 239 -11.17 5.52 10.27
C ARG A 239 -10.34 6.77 10.02
N TRP A 240 -9.97 7.54 11.05
CA TRP A 240 -9.01 8.63 10.95
C TRP A 240 -8.02 8.59 12.10
N ARG A 241 -6.72 8.57 11.78
CA ARG A 241 -5.68 8.75 12.79
C ARG A 241 -5.59 10.20 13.25
N SER A 242 -5.93 11.14 12.36
CA SER A 242 -6.10 12.55 12.66
C SER A 242 -7.54 12.94 12.33
N LEU A 243 -8.43 12.92 13.34
CA LEU A 243 -9.84 13.22 13.16
C LEU A 243 -10.05 14.59 12.49
N PRO A 244 -10.87 14.68 11.42
CA PRO A 244 -11.27 15.96 10.84
C PRO A 244 -12.09 16.78 11.85
N SER A 245 -12.18 18.09 11.63
CA SER A 245 -12.82 19.02 12.57
C SER A 245 -14.27 18.65 12.90
N GLY A 246 -15.07 18.24 11.90
CA GLY A 246 -16.46 17.83 12.10
C GLY A 246 -16.59 16.60 13.00
N GLN A 247 -15.81 15.54 12.74
CA GLN A 247 -15.82 14.33 13.56
C GLN A 247 -15.28 14.59 14.96
N ARG A 248 -14.26 15.46 15.10
CA ARG A 248 -13.74 15.86 16.41
C ARG A 248 -14.80 16.60 17.22
N GLN A 249 -15.46 17.60 16.64
CA GLN A 249 -16.50 18.36 17.31
C GLN A 249 -17.69 17.46 17.69
N MET A 250 -18.08 16.54 16.80
CA MET A 250 -19.10 15.53 17.11
C MET A 250 -18.69 14.69 18.32
N ALA A 251 -17.47 14.15 18.34
CA ALA A 251 -16.95 13.32 19.42
C ALA A 251 -16.87 14.09 20.76
N GLU A 252 -16.40 15.33 20.73
CA GLU A 252 -16.34 16.21 21.91
C GLU A 252 -17.75 16.52 22.46
N ASN A 253 -18.71 16.81 21.58
CA ASN A 253 -20.10 17.11 21.96
C ASN A 253 -20.80 15.95 22.66
N ILE A 254 -20.46 14.70 22.31
CA ILE A 254 -21.00 13.49 22.95
C ILE A 254 -20.12 12.95 24.09
N GLY A 255 -19.08 13.71 24.47
CA GLY A 255 -18.24 13.41 25.64
C GLY A 255 -17.16 12.33 25.42
N ILE A 256 -16.83 11.98 24.16
CA ILE A 256 -15.76 11.02 23.87
C ILE A 256 -14.40 11.69 24.08
N LYS A 257 -13.59 11.10 24.96
CA LYS A 257 -12.20 11.54 25.18
C LYS A 257 -11.29 10.93 24.12
N LEU A 258 -10.79 11.78 23.22
CA LEU A 258 -9.89 11.37 22.15
C LEU A 258 -8.44 11.27 22.66
N GLU A 259 -7.89 10.06 22.75
CA GLU A 259 -6.49 9.84 23.11
C GLU A 259 -5.58 9.80 21.87
N LYS A 260 -4.39 10.40 21.97
CA LYS A 260 -3.37 10.29 20.91
C LYS A 260 -2.38 9.18 21.24
N LYS A 261 -2.45 8.08 20.50
CA LYS A 261 -1.47 6.98 20.58
C LYS A 261 -0.28 7.22 19.63
N GLY A 262 0.92 7.37 20.21
CA GLY A 262 2.19 7.50 19.51
C GLY A 262 3.33 6.84 20.30
N ILE A 263 4.39 6.45 19.61
CA ILE A 263 5.61 5.92 20.25
C ILE A 263 6.65 7.03 20.24
N ASP A 264 7.01 7.50 21.44
CA ASP A 264 8.08 8.48 21.61
C ASP A 264 9.39 7.73 21.90
N TYR A 265 10.40 7.90 21.05
CA TYR A 265 11.77 7.50 21.38
C TYR A 265 12.43 8.63 22.13
N ILE A 266 12.64 8.45 23.43
CA ILE A 266 13.46 9.36 24.24
C ILE A 266 14.86 8.77 24.30
N LEU A 267 15.80 9.33 23.55
CA LEU A 267 17.19 8.90 23.57
C LEU A 267 18.06 9.95 24.26
N ASN A 268 18.96 9.48 25.12
CA ASN A 268 19.96 10.32 25.75
C ASN A 268 21.20 10.40 24.87
N TYR A 269 21.82 11.57 24.82
CA TYR A 269 23.10 11.77 24.14
C TYR A 269 24.06 12.62 24.96
N SER A 270 25.35 12.31 24.86
CA SER A 270 26.43 13.15 25.38
C SER A 270 27.22 13.78 24.23
N GLU A 271 27.96 14.84 24.53
CA GLU A 271 28.82 15.52 23.55
C GLU A 271 30.20 15.77 24.13
N GLU A 272 31.22 15.19 23.51
CA GLU A 272 32.61 15.33 23.94
C GLU A 272 33.50 15.53 22.70
N HIS A 273 34.41 16.52 22.76
CA HIS A 273 35.40 16.78 21.70
C HIS A 273 34.80 16.88 20.28
N GLY A 274 33.61 17.46 20.14
CA GLY A 274 32.91 17.61 18.85
C GLY A 274 32.29 16.32 18.31
N LYS A 275 32.16 15.28 19.14
CA LYS A 275 31.45 14.04 18.85
C LYS A 275 30.21 13.90 19.71
N ILE A 276 29.16 13.34 19.12
CA ILE A 276 27.91 13.05 19.80
C ILE A 276 27.80 11.54 19.95
N THR A 277 27.56 11.08 21.18
CA THR A 277 27.35 9.68 21.51
C THR A 277 25.89 9.48 21.91
N VAL A 278 25.19 8.58 21.25
CA VAL A 278 23.76 8.30 21.48
C VAL A 278 23.57 6.84 21.84
N LYS A 279 22.85 6.56 22.93
CA LYS A 279 22.40 5.20 23.24
C LYS A 279 21.16 4.87 22.41
N LEU A 280 21.31 3.95 21.46
CA LEU A 280 20.20 3.48 20.62
C LEU A 280 19.32 2.48 21.40
N PRO A 281 18.07 2.26 20.96
CA PRO A 281 17.29 1.13 21.44
C PRO A 281 17.99 -0.19 21.10
N GLU A 282 17.85 -1.19 21.97
CA GLU A 282 18.46 -2.52 21.83
C GLU A 282 18.25 -3.13 20.43
N ILE A 283 19.35 -3.48 19.76
CA ILE A 283 19.35 -4.09 18.42
C ILE A 283 19.29 -5.62 18.56
N LYS A 284 18.14 -6.21 18.22
CA LYS A 284 17.91 -7.66 18.40
C LYS A 284 18.45 -8.50 17.25
N GLU A 285 18.29 -8.03 16.01
CA GLU A 285 18.71 -8.75 14.80
C GLU A 285 19.93 -8.08 14.15
N ARG A 286 21.13 -8.27 14.73
CA ARG A 286 22.33 -7.50 14.37
C ARG A 286 22.78 -7.65 12.92
N GLU A 287 22.88 -8.88 12.41
CA GLU A 287 23.29 -9.11 11.01
C GLU A 287 22.29 -8.52 10.01
N ARG A 288 21.00 -8.60 10.33
CA ARG A 288 19.94 -8.01 9.50
C ARG A 288 19.96 -6.48 9.56
N PHE A 289 20.25 -5.92 10.72
CA PHE A 289 20.45 -4.48 10.89
C PHE A 289 21.62 -3.99 10.04
N VAL A 290 22.77 -4.66 10.09
CA VAL A 290 23.94 -4.39 9.23
C VAL A 290 23.56 -4.45 7.74
N ASN A 291 22.77 -5.45 7.34
CA ASN A 291 22.27 -5.53 5.97
C ASN A 291 21.38 -4.33 5.59
N MET A 292 20.46 -3.90 6.47
CA MET A 292 19.58 -2.76 6.20
C MET A 292 20.32 -1.42 6.15
N LEU A 293 21.41 -1.25 6.90
CA LEU A 293 22.30 -0.10 6.83
C LEU A 293 22.94 0.07 5.45
N SER A 294 23.08 -1.02 4.69
CA SER A 294 23.57 -0.98 3.31
C SER A 294 22.66 -0.19 2.37
N ALA A 295 21.41 0.13 2.74
CA ALA A 295 20.60 1.08 1.97
C ALA A 295 21.06 2.54 2.16
N LEU A 296 21.69 2.84 3.29
CA LEU A 296 22.12 4.18 3.67
C LEU A 296 23.53 4.46 3.14
N GLY A 297 24.46 3.51 3.22
CA GLY A 297 25.84 3.69 2.77
C GLY A 297 26.60 2.37 2.75
N ARG A 298 27.86 2.42 2.30
CA ARG A 298 28.78 1.30 2.47
C ARG A 298 28.98 1.05 3.96
N VAL A 299 28.88 -0.21 4.39
CA VAL A 299 29.09 -0.61 5.77
C VAL A 299 30.48 -1.23 5.90
N GLU A 300 31.30 -0.67 6.77
CA GLU A 300 32.62 -1.17 7.10
C GLU A 300 32.55 -1.87 8.46
N ARG A 301 33.07 -3.10 8.54
CA ARG A 301 33.13 -3.86 9.80
C ARG A 301 34.53 -3.68 10.40
N CYS A 302 34.59 -3.08 11.58
CA CYS A 302 35.79 -3.00 12.40
C CYS A 302 35.69 -3.99 13.58
N THR A 303 36.76 -4.13 14.36
CA THR A 303 36.82 -5.05 15.50
C THR A 303 35.72 -4.78 16.53
N ASP A 304 35.50 -3.50 16.86
CA ASP A 304 34.62 -3.10 17.98
C ASP A 304 33.36 -2.33 17.55
N TYR A 305 33.24 -2.02 16.25
CA TYR A 305 32.12 -1.26 15.71
C TYR A 305 31.89 -1.53 14.23
N ILE A 306 30.71 -1.16 13.75
CA ILE A 306 30.43 -0.99 12.32
C ILE A 306 30.38 0.50 11.98
N GLU A 307 30.87 0.87 10.81
CA GLU A 307 30.82 2.24 10.32
C GLU A 307 29.97 2.36 9.06
N VAL A 308 29.08 3.36 9.05
CA VAL A 308 28.28 3.70 7.87
C VAL A 308 28.05 5.21 7.82
N LYS A 309 28.39 5.85 6.69
CA LYS A 309 28.25 7.31 6.50
C LYS A 309 28.87 8.15 7.64
N GLY A 310 30.00 7.71 8.19
CA GLY A 310 30.69 8.42 9.29
C GLY A 310 30.02 8.28 10.66
N VAL A 311 29.11 7.31 10.81
CA VAL A 311 28.53 6.90 12.11
C VAL A 311 29.16 5.58 12.53
N LYS A 312 29.75 5.54 13.71
CA LYS A 312 30.25 4.32 14.33
C LYS A 312 29.19 3.75 15.25
N ILE A 313 28.87 2.47 15.11
CA ILE A 313 27.86 1.79 15.92
C ILE A 313 28.53 0.60 16.61
N PHE A 314 28.59 0.67 17.93
CA PHE A 314 29.23 -0.30 18.81
C PHE A 314 28.26 -1.43 19.21
N ASP A 315 28.82 -2.50 19.75
CA ASP A 315 28.13 -3.74 20.15
C ASP A 315 27.02 -3.51 21.19
N ASP A 316 27.21 -2.56 22.09
CA ASP A 316 26.31 -2.17 23.17
C ASP A 316 25.19 -1.22 22.70
N SER A 317 24.92 -1.16 21.40
CA SER A 317 23.94 -0.27 20.77
C SER A 317 24.24 1.23 20.99
N VAL A 318 25.51 1.59 21.12
CA VAL A 318 25.96 2.98 21.15
C VAL A 318 26.31 3.45 19.75
N ALA A 319 25.86 4.64 19.37
CA ALA A 319 26.23 5.30 18.11
C ALA A 319 27.04 6.57 18.37
N GLU A 320 28.23 6.65 17.78
CA GLU A 320 29.07 7.85 17.75
C GLU A 320 28.98 8.51 16.37
N VAL A 321 28.70 9.81 16.34
CA VAL A 321 28.63 10.62 15.12
C VAL A 321 29.30 11.97 15.35
N LYS A 322 29.98 12.52 14.33
CA LYS A 322 30.51 13.88 14.42
C LYS A 322 29.39 14.88 14.67
N ASN A 323 29.61 15.85 15.57
CA ASN A 323 28.67 16.93 15.79
C ASN A 323 28.57 17.77 14.51
N SER A 324 27.47 17.56 13.79
CA SER A 324 27.08 18.30 12.61
C SER A 324 25.61 18.66 12.77
N GLY A 325 25.17 19.77 12.17
CA GLY A 325 23.76 20.20 12.25
C GLY A 325 22.72 19.15 11.78
N ASN A 326 23.16 18.05 11.18
CA ASN A 326 22.33 16.95 10.68
C ASN A 326 22.35 15.67 11.55
N PHE A 327 23.08 15.62 12.68
CA PHE A 327 23.24 14.38 13.45
C PHE A 327 21.89 13.73 13.84
N ARG A 328 20.87 14.54 14.17
CA ARG A 328 19.53 14.05 14.50
C ARG A 328 18.91 13.22 13.36
N LYS A 329 19.01 13.70 12.11
CA LYS A 329 18.49 12.97 10.94
C LYS A 329 19.28 11.70 10.68
N ILE A 330 20.59 11.74 10.92
CA ILE A 330 21.46 10.57 10.78
C ILE A 330 21.03 9.49 11.77
N ILE A 331 20.92 9.82 13.06
CA ILE A 331 20.46 8.89 14.11
C ILE A 331 19.06 8.38 13.82
N GLU A 332 18.15 9.24 13.34
CA GLU A 332 16.83 8.81 12.92
C GLU A 332 16.89 7.75 11.81
N SER A 333 17.73 7.92 10.79
CA SER A 333 17.90 6.90 9.74
C SER A 333 18.55 5.60 10.23
N ILE A 334 19.40 5.66 11.26
CA ILE A 334 19.92 4.45 11.90
C ILE A 334 18.78 3.71 12.63
N ILE A 335 17.92 4.41 13.36
CA ILE A 335 16.74 3.83 14.01
C ILE A 335 15.78 3.26 12.95
N GLU A 336 15.54 3.96 11.85
CA GLU A 336 14.75 3.46 10.72
C GLU A 336 15.32 2.16 10.16
N ALA A 337 16.64 2.05 10.02
CA ALA A 337 17.29 0.83 9.53
C ALA A 337 17.11 -0.33 10.52
N LYS A 338 17.18 -0.07 11.83
CA LYS A 338 16.90 -1.04 12.90
C LYS A 338 15.45 -1.51 12.87
N GLU A 339 14.50 -0.58 12.77
CA GLU A 339 13.08 -0.93 12.66
C GLU A 339 12.83 -1.77 11.40
N ARG A 340 13.44 -1.42 10.27
CA ARG A 340 13.35 -2.20 9.03
C ARG A 340 13.94 -3.60 9.17
N SER A 341 14.98 -3.81 9.98
CA SER A 341 15.46 -5.16 10.23
C SER A 341 14.44 -5.96 11.03
N GLU A 342 13.90 -5.40 12.10
CA GLU A 342 13.07 -6.19 13.02
C GLU A 342 11.62 -6.34 12.55
N LEU A 343 11.03 -5.29 11.97
CA LEU A 343 9.58 -5.17 11.70
C LEU A 343 9.22 -5.37 10.22
N CYS A 344 10.12 -5.94 9.41
CA CYS A 344 9.85 -6.18 8.00
C CYS A 344 8.72 -7.21 7.82
N LEU A 345 7.70 -6.85 7.05
CA LEU A 345 6.55 -7.71 6.71
C LEU A 345 6.70 -8.47 5.39
N GLY A 346 7.88 -8.44 4.76
CA GLY A 346 8.07 -9.11 3.47
C GLY A 346 7.17 -8.60 2.33
N CYS A 347 6.68 -7.37 2.40
CA CYS A 347 5.69 -6.87 1.44
C CYS A 347 6.20 -6.63 0.02
N GLY A 348 7.51 -6.52 -0.21
CA GLY A 348 8.05 -6.31 -1.57
C GLY A 348 7.98 -4.89 -2.13
N VAL A 349 7.47 -3.89 -1.42
CA VAL A 349 7.52 -2.48 -1.85
C VAL A 349 8.95 -2.02 -2.22
N CYS A 350 9.96 -2.53 -1.51
CA CYS A 350 11.37 -2.24 -1.80
C CYS A 350 11.85 -2.78 -3.16
N LEU A 351 11.29 -3.89 -3.67
CA LEU A 351 11.62 -4.45 -4.98
C LEU A 351 11.28 -3.47 -6.09
N ALA A 352 10.14 -2.78 -5.97
CA ALA A 352 9.68 -1.78 -6.93
C ALA A 352 10.57 -0.54 -7.01
N GLN A 353 11.28 -0.25 -5.93
CA GLN A 353 12.07 0.97 -5.79
C GLN A 353 13.53 0.77 -6.18
N CYS A 354 14.00 -0.48 -6.26
CA CYS A 354 15.38 -0.79 -6.56
C CYS A 354 15.62 -0.90 -8.07
N LYS A 355 16.29 0.10 -8.64
CA LYS A 355 16.69 0.12 -10.06
C LYS A 355 17.80 -0.88 -10.40
N ASN A 356 18.61 -1.28 -9.42
CA ASN A 356 19.76 -2.17 -9.60
C ASN A 356 19.43 -3.64 -9.32
N ASN A 357 18.16 -3.98 -9.06
CA ASN A 357 17.75 -5.34 -8.66
C ASN A 357 18.57 -5.89 -7.47
N ALA A 358 18.94 -5.00 -6.54
CA ALA A 358 19.74 -5.28 -5.35
C ALA A 358 18.90 -5.69 -4.13
N ILE A 359 17.67 -6.16 -4.34
CA ILE A 359 16.77 -6.58 -3.28
C ILE A 359 16.31 -7.99 -3.59
N GLU A 360 16.54 -8.88 -2.63
CA GLU A 360 15.98 -10.22 -2.59
C GLU A 360 14.83 -10.23 -1.58
N LEU A 361 13.74 -10.93 -1.92
CA LEU A 361 12.55 -10.98 -1.08
C LEU A 361 12.10 -12.42 -0.90
N ASP A 362 12.31 -12.90 0.32
CA ASP A 362 11.67 -14.11 0.85
C ASP A 362 10.65 -13.70 1.94
N GLU A 363 10.70 -14.26 3.15
CA GLU A 363 9.84 -13.80 4.27
C GLU A 363 10.07 -12.34 4.64
N LYS A 364 11.31 -11.87 4.52
CA LYS A 364 11.70 -10.49 4.79
C LYS A 364 12.73 -10.03 3.75
N ALA A 365 12.71 -8.75 3.38
CA ALA A 365 13.63 -8.22 2.37
C ALA A 365 15.10 -8.25 2.82
N ARG A 366 16.00 -8.60 1.89
CA ARG A 366 17.46 -8.58 2.05
C ARG A 366 18.08 -7.74 0.94
N ILE A 367 19.11 -6.96 1.28
CA ILE A 367 19.87 -6.15 0.32
C ILE A 367 21.07 -6.96 -0.16
N LEU A 368 21.19 -7.11 -1.49
CA LEU A 368 22.38 -7.65 -2.15
C LEU A 368 23.43 -6.54 -2.23
N THR A 369 24.42 -6.59 -1.34
CA THR A 369 25.36 -5.48 -1.11
C THR A 369 26.28 -5.19 -2.29
N ASP A 370 26.58 -6.21 -3.10
CA ASP A 370 27.35 -6.16 -4.34
C ASP A 370 26.64 -5.37 -5.45
N LYS A 371 25.29 -5.35 -5.45
CA LYS A 371 24.46 -4.64 -6.45
C LYS A 371 23.94 -3.29 -5.96
N CYS A 372 24.00 -3.04 -4.65
CA CYS A 372 23.41 -1.86 -4.03
C CYS A 372 24.21 -0.59 -4.34
N SER A 373 23.54 0.45 -4.84
CA SER A 373 24.14 1.78 -5.04
C SER A 373 24.00 2.72 -3.84
N HIS A 374 23.51 2.22 -2.70
CA HIS A 374 23.31 3.00 -1.47
C HIS A 374 22.43 4.26 -1.64
N CYS A 375 21.54 4.28 -2.62
CA CYS A 375 20.70 5.45 -2.96
C CYS A 375 19.52 5.69 -2.00
N SER A 376 19.33 4.81 -1.00
CA SER A 376 18.25 4.85 0.00
C SER A 376 16.82 4.81 -0.55
N ALA A 377 16.59 4.60 -1.86
CA ALA A 377 15.25 4.58 -2.44
C ALA A 377 14.32 3.53 -1.80
N CYS A 378 14.83 2.30 -1.60
CA CYS A 378 14.10 1.22 -0.94
C CYS A 378 13.85 1.48 0.56
N HIS A 379 14.75 2.22 1.21
CA HIS A 379 14.64 2.61 2.61
C HIS A 379 13.56 3.67 2.78
N ASN A 380 13.66 4.75 2.00
CA ASN A 380 12.78 5.91 2.07
C ASN A 380 11.33 5.60 1.68
N ARG A 381 11.05 4.46 1.05
CA ARG A 381 9.70 4.03 0.66
C ARG A 381 9.21 2.81 1.44
N CYS A 382 10.00 2.30 2.38
CA CYS A 382 9.58 1.18 3.20
C CYS A 382 8.36 1.57 4.06
N PRO A 383 7.29 0.76 4.10
CA PRO A 383 6.14 1.05 4.96
C PRO A 383 6.50 1.19 6.43
N VAL A 384 7.45 0.39 6.93
CA VAL A 384 7.98 0.49 8.31
C VAL A 384 8.50 1.91 8.58
N VAL A 385 9.28 2.47 7.66
CA VAL A 385 9.84 3.83 7.79
C VAL A 385 8.77 4.91 7.65
N ARG A 386 7.84 4.74 6.71
CA ARG A 386 6.88 5.79 6.34
C ARG A 386 5.67 5.89 7.27
N TYR A 387 5.22 4.76 7.78
CA TYR A 387 3.97 4.68 8.52
C TYR A 387 4.21 4.57 10.02
N ARG A 388 5.29 3.95 10.50
CA ARG A 388 5.59 3.92 11.93
C ARG A 388 5.91 5.34 12.43
N LYS A 389 4.89 6.05 12.91
CA LYS A 389 5.02 7.40 13.48
C LYS A 389 5.77 7.30 14.79
N ARG A 390 7.05 7.65 14.75
CA ARG A 390 7.89 7.82 15.93
C ARG A 390 8.17 9.30 16.16
N LYS A 391 8.18 9.72 17.42
CA LYS A 391 8.72 11.04 17.79
C LYS A 391 10.07 10.82 18.44
N LEU A 392 11.14 11.12 17.71
CA LEU A 392 12.47 11.08 18.29
C LEU A 392 12.70 12.35 19.12
N VAL A 393 12.84 12.18 20.43
CA VAL A 393 13.22 13.20 21.39
C VAL A 393 14.65 12.90 21.85
N LEU A 394 15.57 13.81 21.55
CA LEU A 394 16.96 13.71 21.99
C LEU A 394 17.15 14.58 23.24
N LYS A 395 17.65 13.99 24.33
CA LYS A 395 17.96 14.69 25.59
C LYS A 395 19.46 14.68 25.81
N LYS A 396 20.06 15.87 25.96
CA LYS A 396 21.48 15.98 26.33
C LYS A 396 21.63 15.61 27.80
N ILE A 397 22.56 14.71 28.11
CA ILE A 397 22.93 14.32 29.47
C ILE A 397 24.32 14.84 29.84
#